data_AF-A0A7S2K069-F1
#
_entry.id   AF-A0A7S2K069-F1
#
_cell.length_a   1.000
_cell.length_b   1.000
_cell.length_c   1.000
_cell.angle_alpha   90.00
_cell.angle_beta   90.00
_cell.angle_gamma   90.00
#
_symmetry.space_group_name_H-M   'P 1'
#
loop_
_entity.id
_entity.type
_entity.pdbx_description
1 polymer ?
#
loop_
_entity_poly.entity_id
_entity_poly.type
_entity_poly.pdbx_seq_one_letter_code
_entity_poly.pdbx_strand_id
1 'polypeptide(L)'
;HVLAVPNEKSSIYSRVWCAYEAFLAYEWDKHIETAESPSRHMWPRVIRSMAVYSAILGATMQAAPSIYEARLNWIIPQFVFTGATLVLTVFVRHFLGRERERLHLALRATFTVQVALVAGGLACLITNATMWMVLVLYACGCGALAADQLRAKEAAKQARQLQTGFEGRIRDAQSSVQADYERIMAEIQAGGSEEAVDHAVEVLIRMGMSTRELRQTARLAGNLGNVTHWDLTHVVFMFGCGIVAPACLLNLRVWYASDLVSADFWNLNWPYAACTAEGIIFAVIFARTPRDRQAFAAKSLVAGNVVLVAAMVELIHILFAGFFSNWEVTATISAVSAPLFLATVVVGPAFIARTPLVGPTLVRLVLTGRLPG
;
A
#
# COMPACT_ATOMS: atom_id res chain seq x y z
N HIS A 1 2.03 -21.99 15.70
CA HIS A 1 2.61 -21.22 14.59
C HIS A 1 3.31 -22.20 13.66
N VAL A 2 3.17 -22.06 12.34
CA VAL A 2 3.88 -22.85 11.33
C VAL A 2 4.53 -21.89 10.34
N LEU A 3 5.79 -22.15 9.97
CA LEU A 3 6.54 -21.33 9.03
C LEU A 3 6.84 -22.16 7.78
N ALA A 4 6.26 -21.78 6.66
CA ALA A 4 6.51 -22.39 5.36
C ALA A 4 7.74 -21.75 4.72
N VAL A 5 8.84 -22.49 4.57
CA VAL A 5 10.09 -21.94 4.02
C VAL A 5 10.23 -22.35 2.55
N PRO A 6 10.15 -21.42 1.57
CA PRO A 6 10.32 -21.76 0.15
C PRO A 6 11.68 -22.40 -0.12
N ASN A 7 11.72 -23.35 -1.07
CA ASN A 7 12.94 -24.00 -1.54
C ASN A 7 13.19 -23.62 -2.99
N GLU A 8 14.46 -23.42 -3.37
CA GLU A 8 14.81 -23.02 -4.74
C GLU A 8 14.65 -24.15 -5.76
N LYS A 9 14.66 -25.41 -5.34
CA LYS A 9 14.63 -26.58 -6.25
C LYS A 9 13.22 -27.02 -6.63
N SER A 10 12.31 -27.07 -5.65
CA SER A 10 10.92 -27.49 -5.84
C SER A 10 10.05 -26.90 -4.73
N SER A 11 8.74 -26.87 -4.96
CA SER A 11 7.77 -26.51 -3.94
C SER A 11 7.91 -27.41 -2.72
N ILE A 12 7.86 -26.84 -1.51
CA ILE A 12 7.80 -27.65 -0.29
C ILE A 12 6.54 -28.52 -0.24
N TYR A 13 5.46 -28.11 -0.92
CA TYR A 13 4.21 -28.86 -0.99
C TYR A 13 4.25 -30.02 -1.99
N SER A 14 5.32 -30.15 -2.77
CA SER A 14 5.61 -31.41 -3.48
C SER A 14 5.99 -32.55 -2.54
N ARG A 15 6.10 -32.29 -1.22
CA ARG A 15 6.33 -33.30 -0.18
C ARG A 15 5.05 -33.53 0.61
N VAL A 16 4.56 -34.76 0.63
CA VAL A 16 3.27 -35.11 1.26
C VAL A 16 3.20 -34.69 2.72
N TRP A 17 4.31 -34.86 3.47
CA TRP A 17 4.39 -34.46 4.88
C TRP A 17 4.19 -32.96 5.08
N CYS A 18 4.83 -32.12 4.25
CA CYS A 18 4.74 -30.66 4.38
C CYS A 18 3.33 -30.14 4.04
N ALA A 19 2.68 -30.73 3.04
CA ALA A 19 1.31 -30.38 2.69
C ALA A 19 0.31 -30.82 3.78
N TYR A 20 0.48 -32.04 4.30
CA TYR A 20 -0.33 -32.54 5.42
C TYR A 20 -0.11 -31.73 6.72
N GLU A 21 1.12 -31.34 7.05
CA GLU A 21 1.40 -30.47 8.20
C GLU A 21 0.75 -29.08 8.05
N ALA A 22 0.79 -28.50 6.85
CA ALA A 22 0.09 -27.24 6.56
C ALA A 22 -1.43 -27.39 6.71
N PHE A 23 -2.00 -28.51 6.29
CA PHE A 23 -3.41 -28.84 6.50
C PHE A 23 -3.77 -28.98 7.98
N LEU A 24 -3.02 -29.76 8.77
CA LEU A 24 -3.24 -29.88 10.21
C LEU A 24 -3.16 -28.53 10.92
N ALA A 25 -2.20 -27.69 10.52
CA ALA A 25 -2.09 -26.33 11.04
C ALA A 25 -3.29 -25.46 10.66
N TYR A 26 -3.81 -25.63 9.44
CA TYR A 26 -5.03 -24.97 8.98
C TYR A 26 -6.24 -25.42 9.80
N GLU A 27 -6.44 -26.73 10.01
CA GLU A 27 -7.56 -27.24 10.81
C GLU A 27 -7.50 -26.80 12.27
N TRP A 28 -6.31 -26.83 12.86
CA TRP A 28 -6.10 -26.41 14.26
C TRP A 28 -6.04 -24.89 14.45
N ASP A 29 -6.49 -24.13 13.47
CA ASP A 29 -6.55 -22.68 13.51
C ASP A 29 -5.20 -21.98 13.79
N LYS A 30 -4.07 -22.63 13.46
CA LYS A 30 -2.73 -22.08 13.68
C LYS A 30 -2.44 -20.97 12.66
N HIS A 31 -1.64 -19.98 13.09
CA HIS A 31 -1.03 -19.02 12.18
C HIS A 31 0.03 -19.71 11.32
N ILE A 32 -0.11 -19.62 9.99
CA ILE A 32 0.85 -20.11 9.00
C ILE A 32 1.37 -18.92 8.20
N GLU A 33 2.69 -18.72 8.16
CA GLU A 33 3.35 -17.65 7.40
C GLU A 33 4.36 -18.27 6.42
N THR A 34 4.44 -17.74 5.20
CA THR A 34 5.53 -18.07 4.28
C THR A 34 6.74 -17.20 4.62
N ALA A 35 7.90 -17.82 4.82
CA ALA A 35 9.13 -17.10 5.08
C ALA A 35 9.56 -16.27 3.84
N GLU A 36 9.83 -14.98 4.06
CA GLU A 36 10.38 -14.09 3.05
C GLU A 36 11.91 -14.10 3.10
N SER A 37 12.56 -14.32 1.95
CA SER A 37 14.01 -14.19 1.82
C SER A 37 14.38 -12.71 1.90
N PRO A 38 15.38 -12.32 2.73
CA PRO A 38 15.86 -10.95 2.72
C PRO A 38 16.41 -10.63 1.32
N SER A 39 15.94 -9.55 0.70
CA SER A 39 16.44 -9.20 -0.63
C SER A 39 17.90 -8.75 -0.53
N ARG A 40 18.79 -9.49 -1.18
CA ARG A 40 20.23 -9.20 -1.19
C ARG A 40 20.44 -7.80 -1.77
N HIS A 41 21.22 -6.99 -1.06
CA HIS A 41 21.54 -5.60 -1.45
C HIS A 41 20.32 -4.66 -1.57
N MET A 42 19.27 -4.88 -0.76
CA MET A 42 18.12 -3.96 -0.70
C MET A 42 18.57 -2.51 -0.44
N TRP A 43 19.30 -2.28 0.65
CA TRP A 43 19.69 -0.94 1.09
C TRP A 43 20.61 -0.20 0.11
N PRO A 44 21.70 -0.79 -0.43
CA PRO A 44 22.50 -0.11 -1.44
C PRO A 44 21.69 0.32 -2.67
N ARG A 45 20.72 -0.49 -3.11
CA ARG A 45 19.87 -0.16 -4.26
C ARG A 45 18.86 0.95 -3.93
N VAL A 46 18.27 0.90 -2.74
CA VAL A 46 17.36 1.95 -2.23
C VAL A 46 18.10 3.27 -2.10
N ILE A 47 19.26 3.29 -1.42
CA ILE A 47 20.10 4.49 -1.23
C ILE A 47 20.52 5.06 -2.58
N ARG A 48 20.98 4.21 -3.52
CA ARG A 48 21.33 4.66 -4.88
C ARG A 48 20.12 5.30 -5.58
N SER A 49 18.93 4.73 -5.44
CA SER A 49 17.71 5.32 -5.99
C SER A 49 17.44 6.68 -5.36
N MET A 50 17.47 6.78 -4.03
CA MET A 50 17.28 8.05 -3.31
C MET A 50 18.27 9.11 -3.77
N ALA A 51 19.55 8.76 -3.92
CA ALA A 51 20.59 9.67 -4.39
C ALA A 51 20.34 10.18 -5.82
N VAL A 52 20.01 9.28 -6.76
CA VAL A 52 19.70 9.67 -8.15
C VAL A 52 18.50 10.60 -8.20
N TYR A 53 17.41 10.27 -7.51
CA TYR A 53 16.21 11.11 -7.49
C TYR A 53 16.47 12.46 -6.82
N SER A 54 17.25 12.50 -5.74
CA SER A 54 17.63 13.75 -5.08
C SER A 54 18.52 14.63 -5.96
N ALA A 55 19.43 14.04 -6.73
CA ALA A 55 20.26 14.77 -7.69
C ALA A 55 19.42 15.38 -8.83
N ILE A 56 18.47 14.61 -9.38
CA ILE A 56 17.51 15.11 -10.39
C ILE A 56 16.69 16.26 -9.80
N LEU A 57 16.17 16.08 -8.59
CA LEU A 57 15.40 17.08 -7.86
C LEU A 57 16.21 18.38 -7.72
N GLY A 58 17.43 18.31 -7.20
CA GLY A 58 18.31 19.48 -7.05
C GLY A 58 18.63 20.18 -8.36
N ALA A 59 18.92 19.42 -9.43
CA ALA A 59 19.17 19.99 -10.76
C ALA A 59 17.94 20.73 -11.31
N THR A 60 16.74 20.16 -11.14
CA THR A 60 15.49 20.79 -11.59
C THR A 60 15.15 22.06 -10.82
N MET A 61 15.45 22.10 -9.51
CA MET A 61 15.27 23.30 -8.69
C MET A 61 16.22 24.42 -9.11
N GLN A 62 17.47 24.11 -9.45
CA GLN A 62 18.43 25.11 -9.95
C GLN A 62 18.03 25.69 -11.31
N ALA A 63 17.37 24.88 -12.16
CA ALA A 63 16.88 25.31 -13.47
C ALA A 63 15.52 26.05 -13.40
N ALA A 64 14.80 26.00 -12.27
CA ALA A 64 13.45 26.54 -12.16
C ALA A 64 13.36 28.08 -12.31
N PRO A 65 14.25 28.90 -11.72
CA PRO A 65 14.12 30.37 -11.78
C PRO A 65 14.08 30.93 -13.21
N SER A 66 14.89 30.37 -14.12
CA SER A 66 14.91 30.78 -15.54
C SER A 66 13.67 30.38 -16.32
N ILE A 67 12.90 29.41 -15.82
CA ILE A 67 11.64 28.93 -16.43
C ILE A 67 10.45 29.73 -15.88
N TYR A 68 10.49 30.13 -14.59
CA TYR A 68 9.34 30.71 -13.90
C TYR A 68 9.19 32.23 -14.01
N GLU A 69 10.27 33.00 -14.24
CA GLU A 69 10.18 34.44 -14.51
C GLU A 69 9.24 34.77 -15.69
N ALA A 70 8.96 33.80 -16.56
CA ALA A 70 8.05 33.97 -17.69
C ALA A 70 6.54 33.83 -17.36
N ARG A 71 6.11 33.08 -16.32
CA ARG A 71 4.70 32.61 -16.22
C ARG A 71 4.18 32.23 -14.81
N LEU A 72 3.98 33.20 -13.92
CA LEU A 72 3.41 32.99 -12.57
C LEU A 72 2.01 32.34 -12.57
N ASN A 73 1.18 32.61 -13.58
CA ASN A 73 -0.19 32.09 -13.67
C ASN A 73 -0.28 30.56 -13.90
N TRP A 74 0.82 29.88 -14.22
CA TRP A 74 0.83 28.44 -14.53
C TRP A 74 1.15 27.54 -13.34
N ILE A 75 1.59 28.11 -12.22
CA ILE A 75 2.04 27.35 -11.04
C ILE A 75 0.92 26.49 -10.46
N ILE A 76 -0.26 27.08 -10.22
CA ILE A 76 -1.39 26.38 -9.58
C ILE A 76 -1.92 25.23 -10.46
N PRO A 77 -2.23 25.45 -11.77
CA PRO A 77 -2.62 24.36 -12.67
C PRO A 77 -1.58 23.23 -12.74
N GLN A 78 -0.30 23.56 -12.72
CA GLN A 78 0.78 22.58 -12.75
C GLN A 78 0.83 21.73 -11.47
N PHE A 79 0.64 22.32 -10.29
CA PHE A 79 0.54 21.56 -9.05
C PHE A 79 -0.67 20.61 -9.03
N VAL A 80 -1.84 21.09 -9.46
CA VAL A 80 -3.05 20.27 -9.54
C VAL A 80 -2.86 19.11 -10.53
N PHE A 81 -2.34 19.40 -11.73
CA PHE A 81 -2.07 18.38 -12.73
C PHE A 81 -1.04 17.36 -12.26
N THR A 82 0.03 17.81 -11.60
CA THR A 82 1.08 16.92 -11.11
C THR A 82 0.60 16.05 -9.95
N GLY A 83 -0.20 16.60 -9.03
CA GLY A 83 -0.84 15.84 -7.96
C GLY A 83 -1.82 14.80 -8.50
N ALA A 84 -2.70 15.19 -9.42
CA ALA A 84 -3.67 14.27 -10.05
C ALA A 84 -2.98 13.14 -10.81
N THR A 85 -1.94 13.46 -11.58
CA THR A 85 -1.20 12.46 -12.34
C THR A 85 -0.33 11.56 -11.44
N LEU A 86 0.15 12.05 -10.29
CA LEU A 86 0.85 11.24 -9.29
C LEU A 86 -0.08 10.21 -8.66
N VAL A 87 -1.26 10.66 -8.23
CA VAL A 87 -2.31 9.78 -7.70
C VAL A 87 -2.73 8.75 -8.75
N LEU A 88 -2.94 9.19 -9.99
CA LEU A 88 -3.28 8.30 -11.10
C LEU A 88 -2.16 7.28 -11.34
N THR A 89 -0.88 7.68 -11.24
CA THR A 89 0.25 6.76 -11.41
C THR A 89 0.28 5.69 -10.31
N VAL A 90 0.03 6.09 -9.06
CA VAL A 90 -0.11 5.16 -7.92
C VAL A 90 -1.31 4.23 -8.11
N PHE A 91 -2.45 4.77 -8.55
CA PHE A 91 -3.66 4.02 -8.84
C PHE A 91 -3.47 3.02 -9.97
N VAL A 92 -2.98 3.47 -11.12
CA VAL A 92 -2.69 2.63 -12.27
C VAL A 92 -1.71 1.53 -11.89
N ARG A 93 -0.69 1.82 -11.07
CA ARG A 93 0.21 0.80 -10.53
C ARG A 93 -0.51 -0.21 -9.64
N HIS A 94 -1.42 0.24 -8.79
CA HIS A 94 -2.20 -0.63 -7.91
C HIS A 94 -3.14 -1.55 -8.71
N PHE A 95 -3.84 -1.01 -9.72
CA PHE A 95 -4.92 -1.71 -10.44
C PHE A 95 -4.48 -2.50 -11.68
N LEU A 96 -3.52 -2.00 -12.46
CA LEU A 96 -3.07 -2.70 -13.68
C LEU A 96 -2.19 -3.93 -13.39
N GLY A 97 -1.98 -4.25 -12.11
CA GLY A 97 -1.29 -5.44 -11.68
C GLY A 97 0.21 -5.40 -11.99
N ARG A 98 0.94 -6.32 -11.35
CA ARG A 98 2.40 -6.33 -11.39
C ARG A 98 3.00 -6.98 -12.63
N GLU A 99 2.19 -7.65 -13.45
CA GLU A 99 2.68 -8.55 -14.49
C GLU A 99 3.18 -7.85 -15.76
N ARG A 100 2.86 -6.56 -15.96
CA ARG A 100 3.31 -5.82 -17.15
C ARG A 100 4.58 -5.01 -16.86
N GLU A 101 5.75 -5.65 -16.96
CA GLU A 101 7.06 -4.99 -16.81
C GLU A 101 7.22 -3.72 -17.66
N ARG A 102 6.68 -3.70 -18.89
CA ARG A 102 6.73 -2.54 -19.78
C ARG A 102 5.99 -1.32 -19.22
N LEU A 103 4.87 -1.55 -18.54
CA LEU A 103 4.09 -0.49 -17.91
C LEU A 103 4.85 0.12 -16.73
N HIS A 104 5.62 -0.69 -15.98
CA HIS A 104 6.43 -0.19 -14.87
C HIS A 104 7.50 0.80 -15.32
N LEU A 105 8.08 0.63 -16.50
CA LEU A 105 9.05 1.59 -17.04
C LEU A 105 8.38 2.93 -17.35
N ALA A 106 7.22 2.90 -18.02
CA ALA A 106 6.45 4.10 -18.32
C ALA A 106 6.02 4.82 -17.02
N LEU A 107 5.45 4.09 -16.05
CA LEU A 107 5.05 4.65 -14.75
C LEU A 107 6.24 5.25 -13.98
N ARG A 108 7.42 4.62 -14.02
CA ARG A 108 8.64 5.20 -13.43
C ARG A 108 9.04 6.48 -14.14
N ALA A 109 9.01 6.52 -15.47
CA ALA A 109 9.34 7.71 -16.23
C ALA A 109 8.37 8.86 -15.90
N THR A 110 7.06 8.58 -15.91
CA THR A 110 6.02 9.54 -15.53
C THR A 110 6.19 10.04 -14.11
N PHE A 111 6.43 9.14 -13.14
CA PHE A 111 6.71 9.52 -11.76
C PHE A 111 7.95 10.42 -11.64
N THR A 112 9.02 10.09 -12.37
CA THR A 112 10.26 10.88 -12.38
C THR A 112 10.04 12.28 -12.95
N VAL A 113 9.28 12.39 -14.05
CA VAL A 113 8.90 13.67 -14.65
C VAL A 113 8.04 14.49 -13.69
N GLN A 114 7.07 13.86 -13.01
CA GLN A 114 6.24 14.54 -12.01
C GLN A 114 7.07 15.05 -10.85
N VAL A 115 7.98 14.24 -10.31
CA VAL A 115 8.87 14.65 -9.23
C VAL A 115 9.67 15.89 -9.64
N ALA A 116 10.23 15.91 -10.85
CA ALA A 116 10.94 17.07 -11.39
C ALA A 116 10.04 18.33 -11.48
N LEU A 117 8.79 18.17 -11.93
CA LEU A 117 7.84 19.29 -12.06
C LEU A 117 7.39 19.85 -10.70
N VAL A 118 7.11 19.00 -9.71
CA VAL A 118 6.74 19.46 -8.35
C VAL A 118 7.92 20.19 -7.70
N ALA A 119 9.13 19.67 -7.86
CA ALA A 119 10.34 20.28 -7.30
C ALA A 119 10.57 21.69 -7.81
N GLY A 120 10.46 21.87 -9.12
CA GLY A 120 10.60 23.19 -9.75
C GLY A 120 9.55 24.18 -9.25
N GLY A 121 8.29 23.74 -9.10
CA GLY A 121 7.22 24.59 -8.56
C GLY A 121 7.42 24.96 -7.09
N LEU A 122 7.85 24.01 -6.26
CA LEU A 122 8.09 24.23 -4.82
C LEU A 122 9.27 25.17 -4.57
N ALA A 123 10.34 25.05 -5.35
CA ALA A 123 11.52 25.90 -5.25
C ALA A 123 11.19 27.38 -5.42
N CYS A 124 10.15 27.71 -6.20
CA CYS A 124 9.71 29.08 -6.43
C CYS A 124 8.80 29.63 -5.33
N LEU A 125 8.17 28.77 -4.54
CA LEU A 125 7.16 29.19 -3.55
C LEU A 125 7.69 29.24 -2.11
N ILE A 126 8.78 28.53 -1.79
CA ILE A 126 9.17 28.28 -0.41
C ILE A 126 10.68 28.42 -0.22
N THR A 127 11.12 29.49 0.44
CA THR A 127 12.54 29.75 0.78
C THR A 127 12.97 29.20 2.15
N ASN A 128 12.09 28.46 2.84
CA ASN A 128 12.24 28.10 4.26
C ASN A 128 12.43 26.58 4.52
N ALA A 129 12.67 26.24 5.81
CA ALA A 129 12.83 24.87 6.33
C ALA A 129 11.76 23.85 5.88
N THR A 130 10.56 24.31 5.54
CA THR A 130 9.48 23.49 4.97
C THR A 130 9.84 22.88 3.62
N MET A 131 10.65 23.55 2.81
CA MET A 131 11.17 23.00 1.55
C MET A 131 11.99 21.73 1.82
N TRP A 132 12.91 21.77 2.78
CA TRP A 132 13.77 20.64 3.11
C TRP A 132 12.99 19.41 3.56
N MET A 133 11.94 19.57 4.37
CA MET A 133 11.10 18.45 4.79
C MET A 133 10.39 17.79 3.60
N VAL A 134 9.90 18.58 2.65
CA VAL A 134 9.28 18.06 1.43
C VAL A 134 10.31 17.33 0.56
N LEU A 135 11.52 17.88 0.40
CA LEU A 135 12.60 17.20 -0.35
C LEU A 135 13.00 15.87 0.28
N VAL A 136 13.13 15.81 1.61
CA VAL A 136 13.42 14.57 2.35
C VAL A 136 12.32 13.54 2.13
N LEU A 137 11.06 13.95 2.27
CA LEU A 137 9.92 13.09 2.04
C LEU A 137 9.88 12.54 0.61
N TYR A 138 10.18 13.36 -0.39
CA TYR A 138 10.28 12.92 -1.79
C TYR A 138 11.39 11.88 -1.97
N ALA A 139 12.58 12.15 -1.42
CA ALA A 139 13.68 11.19 -1.45
C ALA A 139 13.27 9.86 -0.79
N CYS A 140 12.63 9.91 0.38
CA CYS A 140 12.09 8.75 1.07
C CYS A 140 11.04 8.00 0.22
N GLY A 141 10.13 8.71 -0.45
CA GLY A 141 9.13 8.14 -1.34
C GLY A 141 9.75 7.38 -2.50
N CYS A 142 10.78 7.95 -3.14
CA CYS A 142 11.56 7.30 -4.19
C CYS A 142 12.31 6.06 -3.68
N GLY A 143 12.89 6.15 -2.47
CA GLY A 143 13.53 5.01 -1.80
C GLY A 143 12.55 3.87 -1.52
N ALA A 144 11.37 4.22 -0.99
CA ALA A 144 10.28 3.27 -0.75
C ALA A 144 9.81 2.60 -2.05
N LEU A 145 9.71 3.36 -3.13
CA LEU A 145 9.33 2.84 -4.46
C LEU A 145 10.32 1.78 -4.96
N ALA A 146 11.60 2.04 -4.79
CA ALA A 146 12.66 1.09 -5.14
C ALA A 146 12.62 -0.16 -4.25
N ALA A 147 12.37 0.01 -2.95
CA ALA A 147 12.20 -1.09 -2.00
C ALA A 147 11.02 -2.00 -2.40
N ASP A 148 9.87 -1.40 -2.72
CA ASP A 148 8.67 -2.13 -3.12
C ASP A 148 8.89 -2.93 -4.41
N GLN A 149 9.62 -2.38 -5.37
CA GLN A 149 9.95 -3.08 -6.60
C GLN A 149 10.85 -4.30 -6.35
N LEU A 150 11.81 -4.19 -5.44
CA LEU A 150 12.68 -5.31 -5.07
C LEU A 150 11.88 -6.37 -4.31
N ARG A 151 11.04 -5.98 -3.35
CA ARG A 151 10.16 -6.89 -2.61
C ARG A 151 9.17 -7.59 -3.53
N ALA A 152 8.56 -6.88 -4.47
CA ALA A 152 7.63 -7.45 -5.43
C ALA A 152 8.30 -8.49 -6.33
N LYS A 153 9.53 -8.24 -6.78
CA LYS A 153 10.31 -9.22 -7.58
C LYS A 153 10.63 -10.47 -6.76
N GLU A 154 11.08 -10.31 -5.52
CA GLU A 154 11.38 -11.44 -4.64
C GLU A 154 10.11 -12.24 -4.31
N ALA A 155 9.02 -11.57 -3.94
CA ALA A 155 7.73 -12.21 -3.68
C ALA A 155 7.22 -13.00 -4.90
N ALA A 156 7.38 -12.46 -6.11
CA ALA A 156 7.03 -13.17 -7.35
C ALA A 156 7.92 -14.40 -7.58
N LYS A 157 9.23 -14.32 -7.29
CA LYS A 157 10.15 -15.47 -7.34
C LYS A 157 9.71 -16.55 -6.35
N GLN A 158 9.42 -16.18 -5.10
CA GLN A 158 8.99 -17.11 -4.05
C GLN A 158 7.64 -17.77 -4.37
N ALA A 159 6.68 -17.00 -4.88
CA ALA A 159 5.39 -17.56 -5.31
C ALA A 159 5.57 -18.63 -6.40
N ARG A 160 6.45 -18.37 -7.39
CA ARG A 160 6.78 -19.38 -8.42
C ARG A 160 7.47 -20.60 -7.82
N GLN A 161 8.39 -20.43 -6.88
CA GLN A 161 9.06 -21.54 -6.19
C GLN A 161 8.06 -22.42 -5.43
N LEU A 162 7.07 -21.83 -4.77
CA LEU A 162 6.00 -22.57 -4.10
C LEU A 162 5.04 -23.29 -5.06
N GLN A 163 4.96 -22.86 -6.31
CA GLN A 163 4.16 -23.53 -7.35
C GLN A 163 4.96 -24.58 -8.14
N THR A 164 6.29 -24.48 -8.15
CA THR A 164 7.13 -25.34 -9.00
C THR A 164 7.06 -26.79 -8.53
N GLY A 165 6.50 -27.67 -9.38
CA GLY A 165 6.37 -29.10 -9.09
C GLY A 165 5.22 -29.47 -8.15
N PHE A 166 4.31 -28.54 -7.84
CA PHE A 166 3.05 -28.85 -7.17
C PHE A 166 1.91 -28.69 -8.19
N GLU A 167 1.25 -29.78 -8.55
CA GLU A 167 0.21 -29.81 -9.59
C GLU A 167 -1.18 -29.39 -9.09
N GLY A 168 -1.27 -28.98 -7.82
CA GLY A 168 -2.53 -28.56 -7.19
C GLY A 168 -3.25 -29.68 -6.45
N ARG A 169 -2.72 -30.91 -6.47
CA ARG A 169 -3.31 -32.07 -5.76
C ARG A 169 -2.29 -32.74 -4.86
N ILE A 170 -2.74 -33.16 -3.68
CA ILE A 170 -1.93 -33.86 -2.68
C ILE A 170 -1.46 -35.24 -3.17
N ARG A 171 -2.23 -35.89 -4.06
CA ARG A 171 -1.88 -37.18 -4.65
C ARG A 171 -0.54 -37.16 -5.41
N ASP A 172 -0.20 -36.01 -6.00
CA ASP A 172 1.01 -35.83 -6.80
C ASP A 172 2.23 -35.50 -5.92
N ALA A 173 2.03 -35.29 -4.61
CA ALA A 173 3.11 -35.07 -3.68
C ALA A 173 3.90 -36.36 -3.41
N GLN A 174 5.20 -36.23 -3.22
CA GLN A 174 6.14 -37.33 -3.05
C GLN A 174 6.56 -37.48 -1.58
N SER A 175 7.08 -38.66 -1.23
CA SER A 175 7.74 -38.93 0.04
C SER A 175 9.04 -39.68 -0.21
N SER A 176 10.08 -39.37 0.57
CA SER A 176 11.29 -40.20 0.60
C SER A 176 11.06 -41.54 1.30
N VAL A 177 9.99 -41.65 2.10
CA VAL A 177 9.60 -42.86 2.83
C VAL A 177 8.19 -43.25 2.39
N GLN A 178 8.10 -44.34 1.62
CA GLN A 178 6.83 -44.80 1.02
C GLN A 178 5.77 -45.14 2.08
N ALA A 179 6.18 -45.77 3.19
CA ALA A 179 5.28 -46.09 4.29
C ALA A 179 4.62 -44.84 4.92
N ASP A 180 5.33 -43.70 4.99
CA ASP A 180 4.76 -42.44 5.48
C ASP A 180 3.75 -41.86 4.49
N TYR A 181 4.03 -41.94 3.19
CA TYR A 181 3.08 -41.53 2.15
C TYR A 181 1.78 -42.31 2.26
N GLU A 182 1.87 -43.64 2.29
CA GLU A 182 0.70 -44.51 2.37
C GLU A 182 -0.11 -44.25 3.64
N ARG A 183 0.55 -44.09 4.79
CA ARG A 183 -0.11 -43.76 6.05
C ARG A 183 -0.86 -42.43 6.00
N ILE A 184 -0.20 -41.37 5.53
CA ILE A 184 -0.80 -40.02 5.45
C ILE A 184 -1.94 -40.00 4.44
N MET A 185 -1.76 -40.62 3.27
CA MET A 185 -2.81 -40.70 2.26
C MET A 185 -4.00 -41.53 2.74
N ALA A 186 -3.77 -42.65 3.44
CA ALA A 186 -4.84 -43.42 4.04
C ALA A 186 -5.62 -42.62 5.07
N GLU A 187 -4.94 -41.81 5.90
CA GLU A 187 -5.60 -40.93 6.88
C GLU A 187 -6.44 -39.83 6.20
N ILE A 188 -5.87 -39.13 5.21
CA ILE A 188 -6.57 -38.11 4.42
C ILE A 188 -7.80 -38.69 3.73
N GLN A 189 -7.66 -39.89 3.13
CA GLN A 189 -8.76 -40.59 2.46
C GLN A 189 -9.83 -41.07 3.44
N ALA A 190 -9.44 -41.64 4.58
CA ALA A 190 -10.37 -42.07 5.63
C ALA A 190 -11.17 -40.90 6.21
N GLY A 191 -10.57 -39.72 6.30
CA GLY A 191 -11.24 -38.49 6.71
C GLY A 191 -12.00 -37.77 5.59
N GLY A 192 -11.98 -38.25 4.34
CA GLY A 192 -12.58 -37.55 3.19
C GLY A 192 -12.05 -36.13 2.98
N SER A 193 -10.83 -35.85 3.45
CA SER A 193 -10.30 -34.48 3.60
C SER A 193 -9.36 -34.07 2.46
N GLU A 194 -9.31 -34.84 1.38
CA GLU A 194 -8.38 -34.61 0.27
C GLU A 194 -8.56 -33.23 -0.36
N GLU A 195 -9.79 -32.86 -0.71
CA GLU A 195 -10.10 -31.53 -1.27
C GLU A 195 -9.79 -30.40 -0.28
N ALA A 196 -9.97 -30.66 1.04
CA ALA A 196 -9.66 -29.69 2.07
C ALA A 196 -8.14 -29.47 2.21
N VAL A 197 -7.33 -30.51 2.06
CA VAL A 197 -5.86 -30.42 2.01
C VAL A 197 -5.43 -29.60 0.80
N ASP A 198 -5.93 -29.93 -0.39
CA ASP A 198 -5.63 -29.22 -1.64
C ASP A 198 -5.99 -27.74 -1.53
N HIS A 199 -7.19 -27.45 -1.02
CA HIS A 199 -7.65 -26.09 -0.79
C HIS A 199 -6.79 -25.33 0.22
N ALA A 200 -6.41 -25.96 1.34
CA ALA A 200 -5.56 -25.33 2.36
C ALA A 200 -4.19 -24.94 1.80
N VAL A 201 -3.58 -25.83 1.01
CA VAL A 201 -2.29 -25.58 0.34
C VAL A 201 -2.43 -24.49 -0.72
N GLU A 202 -3.48 -24.54 -1.55
CA GLU A 202 -3.76 -23.51 -2.57
C GLU A 202 -3.91 -22.12 -1.94
N VAL A 203 -4.70 -22.02 -0.88
CA VAL A 203 -4.90 -20.79 -0.11
C VAL A 203 -3.55 -20.26 0.40
N LEU A 204 -2.71 -21.11 0.98
CA LEU A 204 -1.43 -20.71 1.53
C LEU A 204 -0.42 -20.26 0.46
N ILE A 205 -0.33 -20.97 -0.67
CA ILE A 205 0.51 -20.59 -1.82
C ILE A 205 0.08 -19.23 -2.36
N ARG A 206 -1.24 -19.00 -2.48
CA ARG A 206 -1.79 -17.80 -3.10
C ARG A 206 -1.74 -16.58 -2.19
N MET A 207 -2.06 -16.76 -0.91
CA MET A 207 -2.13 -15.69 0.07
C MET A 207 -0.78 -15.36 0.69
N GLY A 208 0.15 -16.32 0.70
CA GLY A 208 1.45 -16.21 1.38
C GLY A 208 1.35 -16.32 2.91
N MET A 209 0.14 -16.28 3.46
CA MET A 209 -0.16 -16.36 4.89
C MET A 209 -1.58 -16.87 5.11
N SER A 210 -1.79 -17.59 6.21
CA SER A 210 -3.09 -18.07 6.66
C SER A 210 -3.26 -17.79 8.15
N THR A 211 -4.19 -16.90 8.49
CA THR A 211 -4.68 -16.67 9.85
C THR A 211 -6.17 -17.01 9.93
N ARG A 212 -6.71 -17.16 11.14
CA ARG A 212 -8.15 -17.38 11.33
C ARG A 212 -8.98 -16.27 10.67
N GLU A 213 -8.54 -15.03 10.80
CA GLU A 213 -9.21 -13.85 10.24
C GLU A 213 -9.15 -13.83 8.71
N LEU A 214 -7.97 -14.10 8.13
CA LEU A 214 -7.80 -14.18 6.68
C LEU A 214 -8.61 -15.31 6.06
N ARG A 215 -8.73 -16.47 6.73
CA ARG A 215 -9.56 -17.59 6.29
C ARG A 215 -11.05 -17.25 6.32
N GLN A 216 -11.52 -16.58 7.37
CA GLN A 216 -12.90 -16.06 7.41
C GLN A 216 -13.17 -15.05 6.29
N THR A 217 -12.23 -14.11 6.09
CA THR A 217 -12.31 -13.13 5.01
C THR A 217 -12.37 -13.81 3.64
N ALA A 218 -11.52 -14.82 3.40
CA ALA A 218 -11.48 -15.55 2.13
C ALA A 218 -12.74 -16.36 1.86
N ARG A 219 -13.38 -16.93 2.90
CA ARG A 219 -14.69 -17.61 2.76
C ARG A 219 -15.80 -16.65 2.29
N LEU A 220 -15.74 -15.37 2.69
CA LEU A 220 -16.75 -14.38 2.36
C LEU A 220 -16.44 -13.62 1.05
N ALA A 221 -15.20 -13.20 0.86
CA ALA A 221 -14.75 -12.37 -0.27
C ALA A 221 -14.11 -13.17 -1.42
N GLY A 222 -13.93 -14.47 -1.24
CA GLY A 222 -13.25 -15.33 -2.19
C GLY A 222 -11.75 -15.10 -2.20
N ASN A 223 -11.18 -14.99 -3.40
CA ASN A 223 -9.74 -14.86 -3.58
C ASN A 223 -9.20 -13.48 -3.14
N LEU A 224 -8.38 -13.47 -2.09
CA LEU A 224 -7.75 -12.27 -1.53
C LEU A 224 -6.40 -11.89 -2.16
N GLY A 225 -5.86 -12.71 -3.06
CA GLY A 225 -4.51 -12.56 -3.60
C GLY A 225 -3.43 -12.67 -2.51
N ASN A 226 -2.23 -12.18 -2.79
CA ASN A 226 -1.15 -12.13 -1.80
C ASN A 226 -1.43 -11.02 -0.77
N VAL A 227 -1.60 -11.45 0.50
CA VAL A 227 -1.93 -10.56 1.63
C VAL A 227 -0.74 -10.28 2.53
N THR A 228 0.43 -10.90 2.31
CA THR A 228 1.66 -10.52 3.02
C THR A 228 2.23 -9.21 2.48
N HIS A 229 1.89 -8.89 1.23
CA HIS A 229 2.51 -7.79 0.52
C HIS A 229 1.72 -6.48 0.57
N TRP A 230 2.43 -5.42 0.96
CA TRP A 230 2.00 -4.03 0.82
C TRP A 230 3.15 -3.14 0.34
N ASP A 231 2.80 -2.03 -0.32
CA ASP A 231 3.77 -1.07 -0.85
C ASP A 231 4.09 -0.02 0.22
N LEU A 232 5.37 0.05 0.62
CA LEU A 232 5.93 1.07 1.51
C LEU A 232 5.74 2.48 0.97
N THR A 233 5.72 2.65 -0.36
CA THR A 233 5.44 3.94 -1.00
C THR A 233 4.11 4.51 -0.52
N HIS A 234 3.06 3.70 -0.34
CA HIS A 234 1.76 4.21 0.12
C HIS A 234 1.84 4.75 1.55
N VAL A 235 2.57 4.07 2.43
CA VAL A 235 2.75 4.51 3.82
C VAL A 235 3.59 5.78 3.90
N VAL A 236 4.69 5.87 3.14
CA VAL A 236 5.53 7.08 3.09
C VAL A 236 4.76 8.25 2.50
N PHE A 237 4.02 8.03 1.41
CA PHE A 237 3.19 9.06 0.79
C PHE A 237 2.12 9.56 1.77
N MET A 238 1.50 8.65 2.50
CA MET A 238 0.54 8.99 3.55
C MET A 238 1.16 9.84 4.67
N PHE A 239 2.34 9.49 5.19
CA PHE A 239 3.03 10.35 6.16
C PHE A 239 3.35 11.73 5.59
N GLY A 240 3.66 11.76 4.30
CA GLY A 240 3.87 12.99 3.58
C GLY A 240 2.66 13.90 3.53
N CYS A 241 1.55 13.38 3.01
CA CYS A 241 0.33 14.14 2.79
C CYS A 241 -0.49 14.36 4.07
N GLY A 242 -0.47 13.40 4.98
CA GLY A 242 -1.28 13.41 6.20
C GLY A 242 -0.58 13.93 7.45
N ILE A 243 0.76 14.08 7.44
CA ILE A 243 1.49 14.60 8.62
C ILE A 243 2.38 15.77 8.20
N VAL A 244 3.34 15.54 7.31
CA VAL A 244 4.39 16.52 7.01
C VAL A 244 3.82 17.75 6.33
N ALA A 245 3.07 17.60 5.25
CA ALA A 245 2.49 18.71 4.50
C ALA A 245 1.56 19.60 5.36
N PRO A 246 0.55 19.06 6.07
CA PRO A 246 -0.33 19.88 6.90
C PRO A 246 0.41 20.51 8.10
N ALA A 247 1.37 19.81 8.71
CA ALA A 247 2.20 20.39 9.78
C ALA A 247 3.08 21.54 9.28
N CYS A 248 3.63 21.44 8.08
CA CYS A 248 4.35 22.55 7.43
C CYS A 248 3.44 23.76 7.21
N LEU A 249 2.21 23.55 6.71
CA LEU A 249 1.24 24.63 6.51
C LEU A 249 0.82 25.29 7.84
N LEU A 250 0.67 24.50 8.90
CA LEU A 250 0.41 25.00 10.25
C LEU A 250 1.58 25.85 10.76
N ASN A 251 2.82 25.37 10.63
CA ASN A 251 4.03 26.06 11.11
C ASN A 251 4.26 27.39 10.39
N LEU A 252 4.05 27.44 9.07
CA LEU A 252 4.19 28.68 8.28
C LEU A 252 3.25 29.82 8.73
N ARG A 253 2.21 29.50 9.51
CA ARG A 253 1.20 30.44 9.99
C ARG A 253 1.34 30.77 11.48
N VAL A 254 2.19 30.07 12.22
CA VAL A 254 2.49 30.36 13.64
C VAL A 254 3.83 31.08 13.70
N TRP A 255 3.80 32.37 13.97
CA TRP A 255 5.02 33.16 14.16
C TRP A 255 5.29 33.44 15.64
N TYR A 256 4.23 33.48 16.46
CA TYR A 256 4.32 33.72 17.89
C TYR A 256 3.48 32.72 18.69
N ALA A 257 3.89 32.44 19.94
CA ALA A 257 3.13 31.57 20.85
C ALA A 257 1.74 32.12 21.17
N SER A 258 1.55 33.45 21.10
CA SER A 258 0.24 34.09 21.24
C SER A 258 -0.74 33.69 20.14
N ASP A 259 -0.25 33.41 18.94
CA ASP A 259 -1.10 33.04 17.79
C ASP A 259 -1.79 31.70 18.05
N LEU A 260 -1.10 30.77 18.72
CA LEU A 260 -1.62 29.45 19.11
C LEU A 260 -2.81 29.53 20.10
N VAL A 261 -3.01 30.65 20.77
CA VAL A 261 -4.12 30.82 21.73
C VAL A 261 -5.27 31.61 21.09
N SER A 262 -5.05 32.27 19.95
CA SER A 262 -6.08 33.07 19.29
C SER A 262 -7.14 32.19 18.61
N ALA A 263 -8.42 32.54 18.80
CA ALA A 263 -9.53 31.83 18.16
C ALA A 263 -9.46 31.94 16.62
N ASP A 264 -9.03 33.10 16.12
CA ASP A 264 -8.90 33.35 14.68
C ASP A 264 -7.86 32.45 14.02
N PHE A 265 -6.76 32.16 14.71
CA PHE A 265 -5.78 31.19 14.23
C PHE A 265 -6.42 29.81 14.06
N TRP A 266 -7.15 29.33 15.06
CA TRP A 266 -7.76 28.00 15.00
C TRP A 266 -8.89 27.93 13.97
N ASN A 267 -9.68 28.98 13.81
CA ASN A 267 -10.72 29.05 12.78
C ASN A 267 -10.15 28.80 11.37
N LEU A 268 -8.94 29.29 11.09
CA LEU A 268 -8.28 29.12 9.80
C LEU A 268 -7.44 27.83 9.69
N ASN A 269 -7.00 27.26 10.81
CA ASN A 269 -5.96 26.21 10.83
C ASN A 269 -6.39 24.87 11.41
N TRP A 270 -7.56 24.77 12.04
CA TRP A 270 -8.07 23.51 12.56
C TRP A 270 -8.10 22.36 11.53
N PRO A 271 -8.33 22.58 10.21
CA PRO A 271 -8.35 21.47 9.24
C PRO A 271 -6.97 20.83 9.07
N TYR A 272 -5.91 21.63 9.07
CA TYR A 272 -4.53 21.13 8.97
C TYR A 272 -4.13 20.40 10.25
N ALA A 273 -4.53 20.91 11.41
CA ALA A 273 -4.30 20.25 12.69
C ALA A 273 -5.06 18.90 12.76
N ALA A 274 -6.32 18.86 12.33
CA ALA A 274 -7.12 17.64 12.25
C ALA A 274 -6.49 16.61 11.30
N CYS A 275 -6.11 17.02 10.08
CA CYS A 275 -5.44 16.16 9.12
C CYS A 275 -4.12 15.59 9.69
N THR A 276 -3.31 16.44 10.35
CA THR A 276 -2.07 16.01 11.02
C THR A 276 -2.35 14.97 12.12
N ALA A 277 -3.36 15.23 12.95
CA ALA A 277 -3.75 14.31 14.02
C ALA A 277 -4.24 12.96 13.45
N GLU A 278 -5.07 12.98 12.40
CA GLU A 278 -5.52 11.79 11.68
C GLU A 278 -4.34 10.99 11.11
N GLY A 279 -3.37 11.69 10.52
CA GLY A 279 -2.13 11.10 10.02
C GLY A 279 -1.34 10.38 11.11
N ILE A 280 -1.18 11.01 12.27
CA ILE A 280 -0.51 10.43 13.44
C ILE A 280 -1.29 9.23 13.98
N ILE A 281 -2.62 9.35 14.11
CA ILE A 281 -3.50 8.27 14.58
C ILE A 281 -3.36 7.04 13.67
N PHE A 282 -3.42 7.22 12.35
CA PHE A 282 -3.18 6.12 11.42
C PHE A 282 -1.78 5.54 11.59
N ALA A 283 -0.73 6.35 11.73
CA ALA A 283 0.63 5.86 11.89
C ALA A 283 0.75 4.95 13.12
N VAL A 284 0.13 5.35 14.24
CA VAL A 284 0.06 4.56 15.46
C VAL A 284 -0.74 3.27 15.25
N ILE A 285 -1.92 3.35 14.63
CA ILE A 285 -2.74 2.18 14.32
C ILE A 285 -1.95 1.21 13.44
N PHE A 286 -1.39 1.68 12.32
CA PHE A 286 -0.61 0.88 11.38
C PHE A 286 0.57 0.18 12.05
N ALA A 287 1.31 0.89 12.92
CA ALA A 287 2.44 0.32 13.66
C ALA A 287 2.01 -0.76 14.68
N ARG A 288 0.78 -0.69 15.20
CA ARG A 288 0.21 -1.68 16.13
C ARG A 288 -0.58 -2.79 15.44
N THR A 289 -0.97 -2.58 14.18
CA THR A 289 -1.74 -3.54 13.40
C THR A 289 -0.93 -4.81 13.13
N PRO A 290 -1.47 -5.99 13.43
CA PRO A 290 -0.83 -7.27 13.11
C PRO A 290 -0.51 -7.40 11.62
N ARG A 291 0.54 -8.17 11.29
CA ARG A 291 1.04 -8.30 9.90
C ARG A 291 -0.03 -8.71 8.89
N ASP A 292 -0.95 -9.59 9.27
CA ASP A 292 -2.03 -10.07 8.41
C ASP A 292 -3.05 -8.98 8.03
N ARG A 293 -3.12 -7.89 8.79
CA ARG A 293 -3.98 -6.73 8.53
C ARG A 293 -3.23 -5.53 7.92
N GLN A 294 -1.90 -5.50 7.97
CA GLN A 294 -1.11 -4.38 7.44
C GLN A 294 -1.33 -4.18 5.95
N ALA A 295 -1.46 -5.26 5.18
CA ALA A 295 -1.73 -5.14 3.75
C ALA A 295 -3.09 -4.54 3.45
N PHE A 296 -4.11 -4.91 4.22
CA PHE A 296 -5.42 -4.25 4.12
C PHE A 296 -5.31 -2.77 4.48
N ALA A 297 -4.69 -2.44 5.61
CA ALA A 297 -4.53 -1.06 6.06
C ALA A 297 -3.82 -0.17 5.03
N ALA A 298 -2.68 -0.63 4.51
CA ALA A 298 -1.89 0.10 3.51
C ALA A 298 -2.60 0.23 2.16
N LYS A 299 -3.39 -0.77 1.73
CA LYS A 299 -4.12 -0.70 0.46
C LYS A 299 -5.42 0.09 0.56
N SER A 300 -6.09 0.06 1.71
CA SER A 300 -7.25 0.92 1.98
C SER A 300 -6.88 2.40 1.87
N LEU A 301 -5.64 2.78 2.21
CA LEU A 301 -5.14 4.15 2.00
C LEU A 301 -5.23 4.56 0.52
N VAL A 302 -4.86 3.66 -0.39
CA VAL A 302 -4.89 3.97 -1.83
C VAL A 302 -6.32 4.18 -2.27
N ALA A 303 -7.24 3.29 -1.87
CA ALA A 303 -8.66 3.43 -2.18
C ALA A 303 -9.24 4.74 -1.61
N GLY A 304 -8.93 5.06 -0.35
CA GLY A 304 -9.35 6.31 0.29
C GLY A 304 -8.80 7.56 -0.43
N ASN A 305 -7.52 7.56 -0.81
CA ASN A 305 -6.91 8.67 -1.55
C ASN A 305 -7.52 8.87 -2.94
N VAL A 306 -7.95 7.79 -3.61
CA VAL A 306 -8.63 7.90 -4.91
C VAL A 306 -9.98 8.58 -4.75
N VAL A 307 -10.76 8.19 -3.75
CA VAL A 307 -12.03 8.84 -3.43
C VAL A 307 -11.81 10.31 -3.08
N LEU A 308 -10.78 10.60 -2.28
CA LEU A 308 -10.39 11.97 -1.93
C LEU A 308 -10.06 12.78 -3.19
N VAL A 309 -9.26 12.25 -4.10
CA VAL A 309 -8.82 12.96 -5.30
C VAL A 309 -9.95 13.14 -6.30
N ALA A 310 -10.81 12.14 -6.47
CA ALA A 310 -12.03 12.27 -7.27
C ALA A 310 -12.94 13.37 -6.69
N ALA A 311 -13.14 13.38 -5.37
CA ALA A 311 -13.88 14.43 -4.69
C ALA A 311 -13.22 15.80 -4.86
N MET A 312 -11.88 15.89 -4.81
CA MET A 312 -11.15 17.14 -5.06
C MET A 312 -11.31 17.65 -6.50
N VAL A 313 -11.36 16.78 -7.51
CA VAL A 313 -11.52 17.19 -8.92
C VAL A 313 -12.91 17.76 -9.18
N GLU A 314 -13.95 17.06 -8.74
CA GLU A 314 -15.35 17.55 -8.78
C GLU A 314 -15.50 18.86 -8.00
N LEU A 315 -14.81 18.95 -6.88
CA LEU A 315 -14.81 20.13 -6.06
C LEU A 315 -14.09 21.31 -6.72
N ILE A 316 -12.96 21.10 -7.38
CA ILE A 316 -12.29 22.16 -8.15
C ILE A 316 -13.25 22.72 -9.20
N HIS A 317 -14.07 21.88 -9.85
CA HIS A 317 -15.15 22.34 -10.72
C HIS A 317 -16.17 23.24 -10.01
N ILE A 318 -16.61 22.87 -8.79
CA ILE A 318 -17.54 23.68 -7.98
C ILE A 318 -16.88 24.99 -7.49
N LEU A 319 -15.60 24.96 -7.15
CA LEU A 319 -14.83 26.12 -6.70
C LEU A 319 -14.60 27.12 -7.85
N PHE A 320 -14.36 26.64 -9.07
CA PHE A 320 -14.39 27.48 -10.26
C PHE A 320 -15.78 28.08 -10.54
N ALA A 321 -16.85 27.49 -9.99
CA ALA A 321 -18.19 28.07 -10.01
C ALA A 321 -18.46 29.08 -8.87
N GLY A 322 -17.48 29.36 -8.00
CA GLY A 322 -17.51 30.49 -7.04
C GLY A 322 -18.32 30.29 -5.76
N PHE A 323 -18.77 29.06 -5.45
CA PHE A 323 -19.70 28.82 -4.34
C PHE A 323 -19.07 28.62 -2.95
N PHE A 324 -17.80 28.20 -2.87
CA PHE A 324 -17.13 27.91 -1.60
C PHE A 324 -15.69 28.42 -1.60
N SER A 325 -15.14 28.62 -0.40
CA SER A 325 -13.71 28.82 -0.26
C SER A 325 -12.97 27.47 -0.29
N ASN A 326 -11.79 27.41 -0.93
CA ASN A 326 -11.03 26.17 -1.12
C ASN A 326 -10.75 25.40 0.20
N TRP A 327 -10.70 26.10 1.33
CA TRP A 327 -10.33 25.52 2.62
C TRP A 327 -11.51 24.86 3.34
N GLU A 328 -12.73 25.42 3.25
CA GLU A 328 -13.94 24.86 3.90
C GLU A 328 -14.22 23.45 3.39
N VAL A 329 -14.01 23.23 2.10
CA VAL A 329 -14.36 21.94 1.51
C VAL A 329 -13.26 20.91 1.69
N THR A 330 -11.98 21.32 1.67
CA THR A 330 -10.88 20.43 2.07
C THR A 330 -11.06 19.96 3.51
N ALA A 331 -11.45 20.88 4.41
CA ALA A 331 -11.75 20.56 5.81
C ALA A 331 -12.92 19.58 5.94
N THR A 332 -14.01 19.82 5.22
CA THR A 332 -15.21 18.97 5.25
C THR A 332 -14.91 17.57 4.75
N ILE A 333 -14.15 17.43 3.65
CA ILE A 333 -13.80 16.12 3.12
C ILE A 333 -12.86 15.39 4.09
N SER A 334 -11.84 16.05 4.66
CA SER A 334 -10.98 15.41 5.67
C SER A 334 -11.79 14.93 6.87
N ALA A 335 -12.63 15.81 7.44
CA ALA A 335 -13.43 15.52 8.63
C ALA A 335 -14.43 14.37 8.46
N VAL A 336 -14.88 14.08 7.22
CA VAL A 336 -15.79 12.96 6.95
C VAL A 336 -15.03 11.71 6.47
N SER A 337 -14.12 11.86 5.50
CA SER A 337 -13.49 10.71 4.85
C SER A 337 -12.42 10.04 5.70
N ALA A 338 -11.63 10.82 6.45
CA ALA A 338 -10.54 10.26 7.22
C ALA A 338 -11.01 9.44 8.43
N PRO A 339 -12.02 9.85 9.22
CA PRO A 339 -12.55 9.00 10.29
C PRO A 339 -13.17 7.70 9.77
N LEU A 340 -13.91 7.76 8.66
CA LEU A 340 -14.46 6.57 8.02
C LEU A 340 -13.34 5.63 7.56
N PHE A 341 -12.30 6.18 6.93
CA PHE A 341 -11.13 5.42 6.54
C PHE A 341 -10.43 4.77 7.75
N LEU A 342 -10.13 5.53 8.80
CA LEU A 342 -9.53 5.02 10.03
C LEU A 342 -10.38 3.91 10.65
N ALA A 343 -11.71 4.07 10.67
CA ALA A 343 -12.64 3.05 11.12
C ALA A 343 -12.48 1.76 10.30
N THR A 344 -12.37 1.83 8.96
CA THR A 344 -12.14 0.62 8.14
C THR A 344 -10.83 -0.10 8.50
N VAL A 345 -9.77 0.65 8.80
CA VAL A 345 -8.47 0.08 9.19
C VAL A 345 -8.56 -0.62 10.54
N VAL A 346 -9.22 0.00 11.53
CA VAL A 346 -9.39 -0.55 12.88
C VAL A 346 -10.26 -1.80 12.87
N VAL A 347 -11.38 -1.74 12.13
CA VAL A 347 -12.37 -2.81 12.00
C VAL A 347 -11.76 -4.04 11.31
N GLY A 348 -10.90 -3.83 10.32
CA GLY A 348 -10.18 -4.88 9.63
C GLY A 348 -11.00 -5.61 8.55
N PRO A 349 -10.33 -6.43 7.73
CA PRO A 349 -10.94 -7.03 6.54
C PRO A 349 -12.05 -8.03 6.87
N ALA A 350 -11.95 -8.81 7.95
CA ALA A 350 -12.94 -9.85 8.24
C ALA A 350 -14.31 -9.27 8.62
N PHE A 351 -14.33 -8.18 9.38
CA PHE A 351 -15.60 -7.56 9.75
C PHE A 351 -16.19 -6.80 8.56
N ILE A 352 -15.38 -6.11 7.75
CA ILE A 352 -15.86 -5.45 6.53
C ILE A 352 -16.48 -6.49 5.58
N ALA A 353 -15.83 -7.65 5.40
CA ALA A 353 -16.34 -8.74 4.56
C ALA A 353 -17.71 -9.30 5.02
N ARG A 354 -18.11 -9.11 6.29
CA ARG A 354 -19.43 -9.52 6.80
C ARG A 354 -20.54 -8.54 6.43
N THR A 355 -20.22 -7.34 5.96
CA THR A 355 -21.22 -6.36 5.54
C THR A 355 -21.93 -6.89 4.29
N PRO A 356 -23.25 -7.10 4.32
CA PRO A 356 -23.97 -7.70 3.21
C PRO A 356 -23.83 -6.85 1.94
N LEU A 357 -23.82 -7.52 0.78
CA LEU A 357 -23.73 -6.95 -0.57
C LEU A 357 -22.39 -6.26 -0.92
N VAL A 358 -21.92 -5.34 -0.10
CA VAL A 358 -20.78 -4.46 -0.41
C VAL A 358 -19.47 -4.95 0.20
N GLY A 359 -19.52 -5.60 1.38
CA GLY A 359 -18.36 -5.99 2.15
C GLY A 359 -17.36 -6.87 1.41
N PRO A 360 -17.77 -8.04 0.90
CA PRO A 360 -16.93 -8.94 0.11
C PRO A 360 -16.26 -8.25 -1.09
N THR A 361 -17.03 -7.48 -1.85
CA THR A 361 -16.57 -6.74 -3.03
C THR A 361 -15.54 -5.67 -2.65
N LEU A 362 -15.80 -4.91 -1.57
CA LEU A 362 -14.90 -3.87 -1.09
C LEU A 362 -13.56 -4.46 -0.62
N VAL A 363 -13.59 -5.54 0.17
CA VAL A 363 -12.35 -6.18 0.64
C VAL A 363 -11.55 -6.74 -0.53
N ARG A 364 -12.21 -7.37 -1.50
CA ARG A 364 -11.56 -7.87 -2.71
C ARG A 364 -10.97 -6.73 -3.55
N LEU A 365 -11.71 -5.64 -3.74
CA LEU A 365 -11.24 -4.46 -4.46
C LEU A 365 -10.01 -3.87 -3.79
N VAL A 366 -10.03 -3.70 -2.47
CA VAL A 366 -8.91 -3.16 -1.70
C VAL A 366 -7.68 -4.07 -1.75
N LEU A 367 -7.84 -5.38 -1.51
CA LEU A 367 -6.70 -6.29 -1.42
C LEU A 367 -6.12 -6.67 -2.79
N THR A 368 -6.98 -6.85 -3.80
CA THR A 368 -6.58 -7.38 -5.11
C THR A 368 -6.58 -6.34 -6.23
N GLY A 369 -7.21 -5.18 -6.03
CA GLY A 369 -7.45 -4.22 -7.11
C GLY A 369 -8.43 -4.75 -8.17
N ARG A 370 -9.20 -5.80 -7.90
CA ARG A 370 -10.11 -6.43 -8.87
C ARG A 370 -11.53 -6.51 -8.33
N LEU A 371 -12.50 -6.19 -9.18
CA LEU A 371 -13.91 -6.47 -8.93
C LEU A 371 -14.20 -7.97 -9.07
N PRO A 372 -15.25 -8.50 -8.41
CA PRO A 372 -15.76 -9.83 -8.73
C PRO A 372 -16.16 -9.87 -10.19
N GLY A 373 -15.62 -10.87 -10.91
CA GLY A 373 -15.93 -11.14 -12.32
C GLY A 373 -17.09 -12.11 -12.46
#